data_AF-A0AA38XGW4-F1
#
_entry.id   AF-A0AA38XGW4-F1
#
_cell.length_a   1.000
_cell.length_b   1.000
_cell.length_c   1.000
_cell.angle_alpha   90.00
_cell.angle_beta   90.00
_cell.angle_gamma   90.00
#
_symmetry.space_group_name_H-M   'P 1'
#
loop_
_entity.id
_entity.type
_entity.pdbx_description
1 polymer ?
#
loop_
_entity_poly.entity_id
_entity_poly.type
_entity_poly.pdbx_seq_one_letter_code
_entity_poly.pdbx_strand_id
1 'polypeptide(L)'
;MPFRIGLHPVGILGGLFLMIVFGWSVGVNNLLAVFLQSPVSEKGYGFTPNQNAEFTFAAWAGCITGQLYGLAFNDKLPLWICRKSGGIWKPEFRLHALWIPSFVGLNIGLGLFGAALQYHLHYMVAAVGNFLLNFSSNVAVPVLVNYEVECFTKYPVEAATIMNFYRTIFGIAIPFFIDGWEASVGVGWVFGMMAFVSMVAFGLIIVLMFAGHKIRHYFHSSIMSTEEGTRIIGQEVNRLDVEAH
;
A
#
# COMPACT_ATOMS: atom_id res chain seq x y z
N MET A 1 -22.76 7.12 10.17
CA MET A 1 -21.43 7.37 10.76
C MET A 1 -20.29 6.95 9.86
N PRO A 2 -20.16 5.69 9.37
CA PRO A 2 -19.04 5.26 8.53
C PRO A 2 -18.86 6.11 7.26
N PHE A 3 -19.96 6.44 6.55
CA PHE A 3 -19.89 7.33 5.37
C PHE A 3 -19.31 8.71 5.64
N ARG A 4 -19.47 9.26 6.86
CA ARG A 4 -18.90 10.58 7.21
C ARG A 4 -17.39 10.52 7.42
N ILE A 5 -16.87 9.38 7.91
CA ILE A 5 -15.43 9.14 8.03
C ILE A 5 -14.84 8.98 6.63
N GLY A 6 -15.48 8.20 5.76
CA GLY A 6 -15.02 8.02 4.38
C GLY A 6 -15.03 9.28 3.53
N LEU A 7 -16.00 10.16 3.73
CA LEU A 7 -16.07 11.44 3.01
C LEU A 7 -15.14 12.51 3.60
N HIS A 8 -14.48 12.24 4.73
CA HIS A 8 -13.52 13.16 5.29
C HIS A 8 -12.28 13.23 4.39
N PRO A 9 -11.67 14.42 4.16
CA PRO A 9 -10.52 14.55 3.27
C PRO A 9 -9.36 13.61 3.59
N VAL A 10 -9.13 13.32 4.87
CA VAL A 10 -8.09 12.36 5.30
C VAL A 10 -8.38 10.94 4.83
N GLY A 11 -9.61 10.47 5.05
CA GLY A 11 -10.06 9.14 4.61
C GLY A 11 -10.15 9.02 3.10
N ILE A 12 -10.53 10.08 2.38
CA ILE A 12 -10.51 10.11 0.92
C ILE A 12 -9.07 9.99 0.41
N LEU A 13 -8.14 10.82 0.90
CA LEU A 13 -6.76 10.83 0.42
C LEU A 13 -6.04 9.51 0.71
N GLY A 14 -6.18 8.98 1.92
CA GLY A 14 -5.61 7.69 2.30
C GLY A 14 -6.29 6.51 1.61
N GLY A 15 -7.63 6.55 1.54
CA GLY A 15 -8.46 5.52 0.91
C GLY A 15 -8.25 5.40 -0.60
N LEU A 16 -8.16 6.53 -1.32
CA LEU A 16 -7.88 6.54 -2.77
C LEU A 16 -6.51 5.95 -3.07
N PHE A 17 -5.49 6.30 -2.29
CA PHE A 17 -4.17 5.71 -2.45
C PHE A 17 -4.17 4.20 -2.15
N LEU A 18 -4.80 3.78 -1.04
CA LEU A 18 -4.93 2.36 -0.67
C LEU A 18 -5.63 1.57 -1.77
N MET A 19 -6.72 2.13 -2.29
CA MET A 19 -7.51 1.57 -3.36
C MET A 19 -6.65 1.32 -4.61
N ILE A 20 -5.87 2.30 -5.05
CA ILE A 20 -4.99 2.21 -6.22
C ILE A 20 -3.89 1.16 -6.02
N VAL A 21 -3.14 1.25 -4.91
CA VAL A 21 -2.00 0.36 -4.64
C VAL A 21 -2.44 -1.10 -4.53
N PHE A 22 -3.51 -1.35 -3.79
CA PHE A 22 -4.02 -2.71 -3.63
C PHE A 22 -4.71 -3.21 -4.90
N GLY A 23 -5.46 -2.35 -5.58
CA GLY A 23 -6.13 -2.69 -6.83
C GLY A 23 -5.16 -3.17 -7.89
N TRP A 24 -4.03 -2.48 -8.11
CA TRP A 24 -3.02 -2.95 -9.08
C TRP A 24 -2.49 -4.33 -8.74
N SER A 25 -2.22 -4.59 -7.46
CA SER A 25 -1.84 -5.94 -7.00
C SER A 25 -2.88 -6.98 -7.39
N VAL A 26 -4.17 -6.70 -7.18
CA VAL A 26 -5.27 -7.63 -7.54
C VAL A 26 -5.38 -7.80 -9.05
N GLY A 27 -5.32 -6.71 -9.81
CA GLY A 27 -5.40 -6.74 -11.27
C GLY A 27 -4.31 -7.61 -11.90
N VAL A 28 -3.06 -7.43 -11.46
CA VAL A 28 -1.93 -8.22 -11.95
C VAL A 28 -2.05 -9.69 -11.57
N ASN A 29 -2.45 -10.01 -10.33
CA ASN A 29 -2.62 -11.40 -9.91
C ASN A 29 -3.77 -12.10 -10.67
N ASN A 30 -4.83 -11.39 -11.03
CA ASN A 30 -5.93 -11.95 -11.81
C ASN A 30 -5.54 -12.25 -13.26
N LEU A 31 -4.75 -11.38 -13.88
CA LEU A 31 -4.27 -11.59 -15.24
C LEU A 31 -3.01 -12.45 -15.33
N LEU A 32 -2.41 -12.81 -14.20
CA LEU A 32 -1.16 -13.54 -14.15
C LEU A 32 -1.23 -14.85 -14.94
N ALA A 33 -2.32 -15.60 -14.78
CA ALA A 33 -2.55 -16.83 -15.51
C ALA A 33 -2.71 -16.59 -17.01
N VAL A 34 -3.38 -15.50 -17.42
CA VAL A 34 -3.54 -15.12 -18.83
C VAL A 34 -2.16 -14.84 -19.44
N PHE A 35 -1.37 -13.97 -18.82
CA PHE A 35 -0.05 -13.60 -19.34
C PHE A 35 0.95 -14.76 -19.37
N LEU A 36 0.92 -15.63 -18.37
CA LEU A 36 1.89 -16.72 -18.27
C LEU A 36 1.48 -17.94 -19.10
N GLN A 37 0.19 -18.31 -19.11
CA GLN A 37 -0.28 -19.52 -19.78
C GLN A 37 -0.59 -19.33 -21.27
N SER A 38 -0.83 -18.09 -21.73
CA SER A 38 -1.03 -17.84 -23.16
C SER A 38 0.13 -18.40 -23.99
N PRO A 39 -0.15 -18.98 -25.18
CA PRO A 39 0.89 -19.53 -26.02
C PRO A 39 1.94 -18.48 -26.41
N VAL A 40 3.18 -18.94 -26.65
CA VAL A 40 4.27 -18.05 -27.11
C VAL A 40 3.93 -17.37 -28.44
N SER A 41 3.10 -18.01 -29.27
CA SER A 41 2.58 -17.43 -30.52
C SER A 41 1.71 -16.18 -30.30
N GLU A 42 1.07 -16.07 -29.14
CA GLU A 42 0.22 -14.93 -28.74
C GLU A 42 0.92 -14.03 -27.72
N LYS A 43 2.27 -14.05 -27.67
CA LYS A 43 3.06 -13.24 -26.73
C LYS A 43 2.85 -13.64 -25.26
N GLY A 44 2.47 -14.88 -24.97
CA GLY A 44 2.53 -15.43 -23.60
C GLY A 44 3.81 -16.23 -23.33
N TYR A 45 3.96 -16.74 -22.11
CA TYR A 45 5.10 -17.57 -21.71
C TYR A 45 4.90 -19.07 -21.97
N GLY A 46 3.69 -19.49 -22.39
CA GLY A 46 3.36 -20.89 -22.65
C GLY A 46 3.43 -21.79 -21.42
N PHE A 47 3.21 -21.24 -20.23
CA PHE A 47 3.29 -22.00 -18.97
C PHE A 47 2.16 -23.03 -18.89
N THR A 48 2.51 -24.21 -18.40
CA THR A 48 1.51 -25.16 -17.92
C THR A 48 0.82 -24.62 -16.66
N PRO A 49 -0.39 -25.09 -16.33
CA PRO A 49 -1.06 -24.71 -15.09
C PRO A 49 -0.20 -24.94 -13.82
N ASN A 50 0.61 -26.00 -13.80
CA ASN A 50 1.52 -26.30 -12.70
C ASN A 50 2.64 -25.25 -12.58
N GLN A 51 3.27 -24.85 -13.69
CA GLN A 51 4.29 -23.79 -13.68
C GLN A 51 3.72 -22.43 -13.27
N ASN A 52 2.47 -22.14 -13.65
CA ASN A 52 1.78 -20.94 -13.19
C ASN A 52 1.52 -20.96 -11.67
N ALA A 53 1.16 -22.13 -11.12
CA ALA A 53 1.03 -22.30 -9.68
C ALA A 53 2.38 -22.10 -8.97
N GLU A 54 3.46 -22.65 -9.51
CA GLU A 54 4.83 -22.44 -9.02
C GLU A 54 5.24 -20.95 -9.06
N PHE A 55 4.91 -20.23 -10.13
CA PHE A 55 5.18 -18.79 -10.23
C PHE A 55 4.47 -18.00 -9.12
N THR A 56 3.28 -18.43 -8.71
CA THR A 56 2.48 -17.74 -7.70
C THR A 56 3.20 -17.70 -6.35
N PHE A 57 4.13 -18.62 -6.06
CA PHE A 57 4.98 -18.54 -4.87
C PHE A 57 5.79 -17.24 -4.78
N ALA A 58 6.08 -16.56 -5.89
CA ALA A 58 6.69 -15.24 -5.88
C ALA A 58 5.80 -14.19 -5.17
N ALA A 59 4.47 -14.25 -5.38
CA ALA A 59 3.52 -13.40 -4.68
C ALA A 59 3.49 -13.72 -3.18
N TRP A 60 3.50 -15.01 -2.82
CA TRP A 60 3.52 -15.46 -1.42
C TRP A 60 4.79 -14.99 -0.70
N ALA A 61 5.95 -15.10 -1.35
CA ALA A 61 7.20 -14.56 -0.83
C ALA A 61 7.09 -13.04 -0.60
N GLY A 62 6.47 -12.31 -1.52
CA GLY A 62 6.18 -10.87 -1.36
C GLY A 62 5.28 -10.59 -0.15
N CYS A 63 4.22 -11.36 0.05
CA CYS A 63 3.33 -11.25 1.21
C CYS A 63 4.07 -11.51 2.53
N ILE A 64 4.83 -12.61 2.62
CA ILE A 64 5.56 -13.02 3.83
C ILE A 64 6.61 -11.96 4.18
N THR A 65 7.42 -11.54 3.21
CA THR A 65 8.43 -10.50 3.43
C THR A 65 7.80 -9.16 3.80
N GLY A 66 6.63 -8.82 3.24
CA GLY A 66 5.86 -7.65 3.61
C GLY A 66 5.37 -7.69 5.06
N GLN A 67 4.91 -8.85 5.54
CA GLN A 67 4.52 -9.02 6.95
C GLN A 67 5.71 -8.90 7.89
N LEU A 68 6.85 -9.53 7.56
CA LEU A 68 8.09 -9.42 8.34
C LEU A 68 8.59 -7.97 8.39
N TYR A 69 8.52 -7.25 7.27
CA TYR A 69 8.82 -5.82 7.21
C TYR A 69 7.87 -5.02 8.10
N GLY A 70 6.57 -5.30 8.03
CA GLY A 70 5.55 -4.67 8.88
C GLY A 70 5.86 -4.85 10.36
N LEU A 71 6.14 -6.08 10.80
CA LEU A 71 6.51 -6.40 12.18
C LEU A 71 7.78 -5.68 12.64
N ALA A 72 8.78 -5.57 11.76
CA ALA A 72 10.06 -4.98 12.12
C ALA A 72 10.05 -3.45 12.11
N PHE A 73 9.33 -2.82 11.17
CA PHE A 73 9.50 -1.40 10.84
C PHE A 73 8.26 -0.53 11.02
N ASN A 74 7.04 -1.08 10.96
CA ASN A 74 5.81 -0.26 10.95
C ASN A 74 5.64 0.56 12.24
N ASP A 75 6.05 0.01 13.39
CA ASP A 75 6.00 0.74 14.66
C ASP A 75 7.35 1.37 15.06
N LYS A 76 8.48 0.74 14.68
CA LYS A 76 9.82 1.25 15.04
C LYS A 76 10.17 2.55 14.30
N LEU A 77 9.83 2.64 13.02
CA LEU A 77 10.18 3.80 12.20
C LEU A 77 9.43 5.07 12.68
N PRO A 78 8.11 5.05 12.90
CA PRO A 78 7.39 6.22 13.41
C PRO A 78 7.87 6.64 14.80
N LEU A 79 8.14 5.70 15.70
CA LEU A 79 8.67 6.00 17.03
C LEU A 79 10.07 6.62 16.96
N TRP A 80 10.91 6.16 16.04
CA TRP A 80 12.23 6.76 15.81
C TRP A 80 12.13 8.20 15.27
N ILE A 81 11.20 8.45 14.33
CA ILE A 81 10.93 9.80 13.81
C ILE A 81 10.39 10.70 14.93
N CYS A 82 9.48 10.20 15.76
CA CYS A 82 8.94 10.90 16.91
C CYS A 82 10.03 11.30 17.91
N ARG A 83 10.94 10.38 18.26
CA ARG A 83 12.10 10.64 19.14
C ARG A 83 12.99 11.77 18.60
N LYS A 84 13.22 11.79 17.29
CA LYS A 84 14.00 12.86 16.64
C LYS A 84 13.26 14.20 16.56
N SER A 85 11.93 14.18 16.54
CA SER A 85 11.08 15.36 16.38
C SER A 85 10.65 15.98 17.72
N GLY A 86 11.38 15.69 18.81
CA GLY A 86 11.11 16.26 20.14
C GLY A 86 10.09 15.48 20.98
N GLY A 87 9.75 14.24 20.61
CA GLY A 87 8.96 13.33 21.44
C GLY A 87 7.44 13.56 21.45
N ILE A 88 6.94 14.41 20.54
CA ILE A 88 5.50 14.66 20.36
C ILE A 88 4.99 13.76 19.24
N TRP A 89 4.02 12.90 19.54
CA TRP A 89 3.45 11.98 18.55
C TRP A 89 2.57 12.68 17.52
N LYS A 90 2.76 12.28 16.27
CA LYS A 90 1.94 12.67 15.11
C LYS A 90 1.63 11.41 14.27
N PRO A 91 0.36 11.11 14.00
CA PRO A 91 -0.02 9.97 13.16
C PRO A 91 0.65 9.96 11.77
N GLU A 92 0.98 11.13 11.23
CA GLU A 92 1.67 11.30 9.95
C GLU A 92 3.03 10.60 9.88
N PHE A 93 3.67 10.36 11.04
CA PHE A 93 4.94 9.62 11.10
C PHE A 93 4.81 8.18 10.57
N ARG A 94 3.63 7.57 10.64
CA ARG A 94 3.35 6.25 10.06
C ARG A 94 3.48 6.25 8.54
N LEU A 95 3.01 7.31 7.89
CA LEU A 95 3.01 7.40 6.43
C LEU A 95 4.43 7.40 5.85
N HIS A 96 5.44 7.84 6.61
CA HIS A 96 6.84 7.75 6.18
C HIS A 96 7.35 6.31 5.98
N ALA A 97 6.68 5.29 6.54
CA ALA A 97 6.98 3.90 6.24
C ALA A 97 6.66 3.50 4.79
N LEU A 98 5.88 4.31 4.06
CA LEU A 98 5.46 4.02 2.69
C LEU A 98 6.48 4.42 1.62
N TRP A 99 7.52 5.19 1.96
CA TRP A 99 8.51 5.67 0.97
C TRP A 99 9.18 4.52 0.22
N ILE A 100 9.78 3.58 0.93
CA ILE A 100 10.48 2.46 0.28
C ILE A 100 9.50 1.51 -0.42
N PRO A 101 8.49 0.93 0.27
CA PRO A 101 7.61 -0.06 -0.36
C PRO A 101 6.77 0.58 -1.48
N SER A 102 6.09 1.70 -1.26
CA SER A 102 5.11 2.19 -2.22
C SER A 102 5.68 3.16 -3.26
N PHE A 103 6.64 4.03 -2.93
CA PHE A 103 7.21 4.95 -3.93
C PHE A 103 8.24 4.24 -4.82
N VAL A 104 9.06 3.36 -4.25
CA VAL A 104 10.10 2.65 -5.00
C VAL A 104 9.62 1.26 -5.41
N GLY A 105 9.22 0.42 -4.45
CA GLY A 105 8.88 -0.98 -4.68
C GLY A 105 7.75 -1.19 -5.68
N LEU A 106 6.63 -0.47 -5.52
CA LEU A 106 5.46 -0.62 -6.39
C LEU A 106 5.75 -0.20 -7.83
N ASN A 107 6.37 0.97 -8.04
CA ASN A 107 6.64 1.51 -9.36
C ASN A 107 7.68 0.68 -10.11
N ILE A 108 8.73 0.24 -9.42
CA ILE A 108 9.72 -0.69 -10.00
C ILE A 108 9.08 -2.05 -10.27
N GLY A 109 8.23 -2.56 -9.39
CA GLY A 109 7.52 -3.83 -9.57
C GLY A 109 6.64 -3.83 -10.81
N LEU A 110 5.80 -2.80 -10.97
CA LEU A 110 4.96 -2.61 -12.15
C LEU A 110 5.78 -2.42 -13.43
N GLY A 111 6.85 -1.62 -13.37
CA GLY A 111 7.74 -1.39 -14.51
C GLY A 111 8.49 -2.66 -14.95
N LEU A 112 9.03 -3.43 -14.01
CA LEU A 112 9.71 -4.70 -14.29
C LEU A 112 8.75 -5.75 -14.85
N PHE A 113 7.56 -5.87 -14.27
CA PHE A 113 6.55 -6.81 -14.75
C PHE A 113 6.08 -6.45 -16.16
N GLY A 114 5.77 -5.18 -16.41
CA GLY A 114 5.39 -4.69 -17.73
C GLY A 114 6.49 -4.84 -18.77
N ALA A 115 7.75 -4.53 -18.42
CA ALA A 115 8.90 -4.71 -19.31
C ALA A 115 9.16 -6.19 -19.61
N ALA A 116 9.01 -7.07 -18.61
CA ALA A 116 9.16 -8.50 -18.81
C ALA A 116 8.13 -9.04 -19.82
N LEU A 117 6.89 -8.55 -19.76
CA LEU A 117 5.85 -8.92 -20.73
C LEU A 117 6.08 -8.30 -22.11
N GLN A 118 6.41 -7.01 -22.18
CA GLN A 118 6.57 -6.30 -23.45
C GLN A 118 7.76 -6.81 -24.28
N TYR A 119 8.87 -7.13 -23.62
CA TYR A 119 10.11 -7.55 -24.28
C TYR A 119 10.34 -9.08 -24.24
N HIS A 120 9.37 -9.85 -23.74
CA HIS A 120 9.51 -11.30 -23.53
C HIS A 120 10.81 -11.68 -22.82
N LEU A 121 11.12 -10.98 -21.72
CA LEU A 121 12.31 -11.27 -20.93
C LEU A 121 12.17 -12.61 -20.21
N HIS A 122 13.22 -13.07 -19.54
CA HIS A 122 13.12 -14.28 -18.73
C HIS A 122 12.03 -14.12 -17.65
N TYR A 123 11.19 -15.14 -17.46
CA TYR A 123 10.05 -15.12 -16.52
C TYR A 123 10.43 -14.75 -15.07
N MET A 124 11.69 -14.97 -14.68
CA MET A 124 12.23 -14.51 -13.39
C MET A 124 12.15 -12.98 -13.20
N VAL A 125 12.27 -12.20 -14.28
CA VAL A 125 12.10 -10.73 -14.21
C VAL A 125 10.65 -10.39 -13.86
N ALA A 126 9.69 -11.09 -14.47
CA ALA A 126 8.28 -10.96 -14.10
C ALA A 126 8.04 -11.43 -12.65
N ALA A 127 8.71 -12.50 -12.20
CA ALA A 127 8.58 -12.99 -10.83
C ALA A 127 9.05 -11.96 -9.80
N VAL A 128 10.18 -11.28 -10.06
CA VAL A 128 10.68 -10.17 -9.21
C VAL A 128 9.71 -8.99 -9.24
N GLY A 129 9.16 -8.64 -10.41
CA GLY A 129 8.15 -7.59 -10.52
C GLY A 129 6.89 -7.90 -9.70
N ASN A 130 6.40 -9.14 -9.79
CA ASN A 130 5.25 -9.62 -9.03
C ASN A 130 5.54 -9.67 -7.51
N PHE A 131 6.75 -10.10 -7.12
CA PHE A 131 7.20 -10.07 -5.73
C PHE A 131 7.16 -8.65 -5.16
N LEU A 132 7.75 -7.68 -5.85
CA LEU A 132 7.80 -6.28 -5.41
C LEU A 132 6.40 -5.66 -5.33
N LEU A 133 5.54 -5.96 -6.30
CA LEU A 133 4.15 -5.52 -6.31
C LEU A 133 3.39 -6.00 -5.06
N ASN A 134 3.45 -7.31 -4.76
CA ASN A 134 2.77 -7.89 -3.61
C ASN A 134 3.41 -7.47 -2.27
N PHE A 135 4.73 -7.33 -2.20
CA PHE A 135 5.41 -6.76 -1.03
C PHE A 135 4.89 -5.35 -0.72
N SER A 136 4.86 -4.49 -1.74
CA SER A 136 4.49 -3.08 -1.60
C SER A 136 3.03 -2.91 -1.21
N SER A 137 2.14 -3.70 -1.80
CA SER A 137 0.71 -3.66 -1.50
C SER A 137 0.39 -4.18 -0.09
N ASN A 138 1.06 -5.25 0.35
CA ASN A 138 0.87 -5.81 1.69
C ASN A 138 1.38 -4.88 2.79
N VAL A 139 2.48 -4.17 2.58
CA VAL A 139 3.00 -3.21 3.57
C VAL A 139 2.12 -1.96 3.65
N ALA A 140 1.55 -1.51 2.53
CA ALA A 140 0.75 -0.27 2.50
C ALA A 140 -0.55 -0.36 3.30
N VAL A 141 -1.23 -1.51 3.25
CA VAL A 141 -2.54 -1.73 3.90
C VAL A 141 -2.50 -1.40 5.40
N PRO A 142 -1.69 -2.07 6.24
CA PRO A 142 -1.72 -1.85 7.68
C PRO A 142 -1.27 -0.43 8.06
N VAL A 143 -0.32 0.16 7.33
CA VAL A 143 0.13 1.54 7.59
C VAL A 143 -1.02 2.53 7.44
N LEU A 144 -1.78 2.43 6.34
CA LEU A 144 -2.87 3.36 6.03
C LEU A 144 -4.08 3.13 6.93
N VAL A 145 -4.40 1.87 7.23
CA VAL A 145 -5.50 1.54 8.17
C VAL A 145 -5.17 2.07 9.57
N ASN A 146 -3.96 1.83 10.07
CA ASN A 146 -3.56 2.30 11.40
C ASN A 146 -3.51 3.83 11.47
N TYR A 147 -3.01 4.50 10.42
CA TYR A 147 -3.05 5.96 10.34
C TYR A 147 -4.48 6.51 10.42
N GLU A 148 -5.42 5.90 9.71
CA GLU A 148 -6.82 6.34 9.74
C GLU A 148 -7.45 6.08 11.12
N VAL A 149 -7.19 4.92 11.72
CA VAL A 149 -7.65 4.58 13.08
C VAL A 149 -7.14 5.60 14.11
N GLU A 150 -5.89 6.04 14.01
CA GLU A 150 -5.32 7.08 14.88
C GLU A 150 -5.90 8.48 14.64
N CYS A 151 -6.40 8.76 13.45
CA CYS A 151 -7.11 10.00 13.15
C CYS A 151 -8.55 9.98 13.69
N PHE A 152 -9.15 8.80 13.84
CA PHE A 152 -10.54 8.59 14.24
C PHE A 152 -10.65 7.66 15.47
N THR A 153 -9.94 7.96 16.56
CA THR A 153 -9.88 7.08 17.74
C THR A 153 -11.21 6.85 18.44
N LYS A 154 -12.20 7.72 18.20
CA LYS A 154 -13.57 7.57 18.71
C LYS A 154 -14.37 6.47 17.99
N TYR A 155 -14.04 6.21 16.73
CA TYR A 155 -14.73 5.25 15.84
C TYR A 155 -13.72 4.42 15.03
N PRO A 156 -12.82 3.67 15.71
CA PRO A 156 -11.70 3.01 15.05
C PRO A 156 -12.16 1.85 14.15
N VAL A 157 -13.23 1.13 14.56
CA VAL A 157 -13.79 0.02 13.79
C VAL A 157 -14.40 0.53 12.48
N GLU A 158 -15.14 1.63 12.54
CA GLU A 158 -15.76 2.24 11.37
C GLU A 158 -14.70 2.82 10.41
N ALA A 159 -13.64 3.44 10.93
CA ALA A 159 -12.52 3.93 10.15
C ALA A 159 -11.83 2.78 9.38
N ALA A 160 -11.46 1.70 10.08
CA ALA A 160 -10.87 0.53 9.44
C ALA A 160 -11.82 -0.13 8.42
N THR A 161 -13.12 -0.17 8.70
CA THR A 161 -14.13 -0.72 7.77
C THR A 161 -14.18 0.07 6.47
N ILE A 162 -14.17 1.41 6.54
CA ILE A 162 -14.18 2.26 5.35
C ILE A 162 -12.90 2.11 4.54
N MET A 163 -11.73 2.04 5.19
CA MET A 163 -10.47 1.80 4.48
C MET A 163 -10.46 0.46 3.75
N ASN A 164 -11.03 -0.59 4.36
CA ASN A 164 -11.20 -1.88 3.70
C ASN A 164 -12.23 -1.83 2.56
N PHE A 165 -13.27 -0.99 2.67
CA PHE A 165 -14.22 -0.75 1.58
C PHE A 165 -13.54 -0.09 0.37
N TYR A 166 -12.74 0.97 0.58
CA TYR A 166 -11.92 1.58 -0.47
C TYR A 166 -11.00 0.54 -1.13
N ARG A 167 -10.35 -0.28 -0.32
CA ARG A 167 -9.44 -1.34 -0.78
C ARG A 167 -10.13 -2.33 -1.74
N THR A 168 -11.36 -2.76 -1.45
CA THR A 168 -12.01 -3.84 -2.20
C THR A 168 -12.73 -3.36 -3.46
N ILE A 169 -13.29 -2.14 -3.48
CA ILE A 169 -14.04 -1.63 -4.64
C ILE A 169 -13.20 -1.68 -5.93
N PHE A 170 -11.97 -1.18 -5.88
CA PHE A 170 -11.14 -1.13 -7.09
C PHE A 170 -10.52 -2.48 -7.44
N GLY A 171 -10.25 -3.32 -6.43
CA GLY A 171 -9.90 -4.72 -6.67
C GLY A 171 -10.98 -5.48 -7.43
N ILE A 172 -12.26 -5.15 -7.20
CA ILE A 172 -13.38 -5.68 -7.97
C ILE A 172 -13.49 -5.01 -9.34
N ALA A 173 -13.24 -3.71 -9.45
CA ALA A 173 -13.44 -2.96 -10.70
C ALA A 173 -12.38 -3.26 -11.79
N ILE A 174 -11.09 -3.38 -11.42
CA ILE A 174 -9.99 -3.52 -12.39
C ILE A 174 -10.18 -4.68 -13.38
N PRO A 175 -10.52 -5.91 -12.94
CA PRO A 175 -10.65 -7.04 -13.84
C PRO A 175 -11.67 -6.83 -14.96
N PHE A 176 -12.68 -5.97 -14.77
CA PHE A 176 -13.69 -5.71 -15.79
C PHE A 176 -13.22 -4.85 -16.96
N PHE A 177 -12.18 -4.03 -16.78
CA PHE A 177 -11.73 -3.10 -17.81
C PHE A 177 -10.27 -3.32 -18.25
N ILE A 178 -9.51 -4.13 -17.51
CA ILE A 178 -8.08 -4.31 -17.78
C ILE A 178 -7.81 -4.98 -19.14
N ASP A 179 -8.61 -5.95 -19.55
CA ASP A 179 -8.47 -6.61 -20.86
C ASP A 179 -8.74 -5.63 -22.01
N GLY A 180 -9.79 -4.82 -21.89
CA GLY A 180 -10.11 -3.77 -22.86
C GLY A 180 -9.04 -2.67 -22.90
N TRP A 181 -8.46 -2.35 -21.75
CA TRP A 181 -7.35 -1.40 -21.64
C TRP A 181 -6.10 -1.93 -22.34
N GLU A 182 -5.74 -3.18 -22.07
CA GLU A 182 -4.63 -3.88 -22.71
C GLU A 182 -4.81 -3.95 -24.23
N ALA A 183 -6.00 -4.35 -24.70
CA ALA A 183 -6.30 -4.43 -26.13
C ALA A 183 -6.15 -3.07 -26.85
N SER A 184 -6.38 -1.97 -26.14
CA SER A 184 -6.36 -0.62 -26.73
C SER A 184 -4.96 -0.01 -26.83
N VAL A 185 -4.11 -0.21 -25.82
CA VAL A 185 -2.82 0.49 -25.70
C VAL A 185 -1.61 -0.44 -25.65
N GLY A 186 -1.84 -1.74 -25.46
CA GLY A 186 -0.81 -2.75 -25.28
C GLY A 186 -0.28 -2.84 -23.85
N VAL A 187 0.25 -4.02 -23.52
CA VAL A 187 0.71 -4.40 -22.18
C VAL A 187 1.70 -3.40 -21.58
N GLY A 188 2.75 -3.03 -22.31
CA GLY A 188 3.79 -2.12 -21.80
C GLY A 188 3.23 -0.77 -21.34
N TRP A 189 2.29 -0.21 -22.11
CA TRP A 189 1.65 1.06 -21.78
C TRP A 189 0.67 0.93 -20.61
N VAL A 190 -0.06 -0.18 -20.49
CA VAL A 190 -0.93 -0.45 -19.32
C VAL A 190 -0.10 -0.40 -18.04
N PHE A 191 0.99 -1.17 -17.97
CA PHE A 191 1.84 -1.24 -16.78
C PHE A 191 2.58 0.08 -16.52
N GLY A 192 3.04 0.77 -17.57
CA GLY A 192 3.63 2.11 -17.47
C GLY A 192 2.64 3.15 -16.91
N MET A 193 1.39 3.13 -17.37
CA MET A 193 0.35 4.01 -16.86
C MET A 193 -0.06 3.66 -15.42
N MET A 194 -0.13 2.38 -15.06
CA MET A 194 -0.35 1.97 -13.67
C MET A 194 0.73 2.54 -12.74
N ALA A 195 2.01 2.43 -13.14
CA ALA A 195 3.12 3.01 -12.38
C ALA A 195 3.01 4.54 -12.30
N PHE A 196 2.68 5.21 -13.41
CA PHE A 196 2.47 6.66 -13.40
C PHE A 196 1.33 7.08 -12.45
N VAL A 197 0.17 6.41 -12.52
CA VAL A 197 -0.96 6.66 -11.63
C VAL A 197 -0.60 6.39 -10.17
N SER A 198 0.14 5.32 -9.90
CA SER A 198 0.65 5.02 -8.55
C SER A 198 1.58 6.10 -8.01
N MET A 199 2.47 6.63 -8.85
CA MET A 199 3.36 7.73 -8.48
C MET A 199 2.58 9.03 -8.21
N VAL A 200 1.58 9.36 -9.02
CA VAL A 200 0.68 10.50 -8.78
C VAL A 200 -0.13 10.31 -7.50
N ALA A 201 -0.67 9.11 -7.27
CA ALA A 201 -1.41 8.77 -6.06
C ALA A 201 -0.53 8.85 -4.81
N PHE A 202 0.75 8.52 -4.91
CA PHE A 202 1.70 8.72 -3.80
C PHE A 202 1.85 10.21 -3.44
N GLY A 203 1.65 11.12 -4.40
CA GLY A 203 1.54 12.55 -4.14
C GLY A 203 0.44 12.90 -3.14
N LEU A 204 -0.68 12.16 -3.11
CA LEU A 204 -1.75 12.34 -2.12
C LEU A 204 -1.25 11.99 -0.71
N ILE A 205 -0.42 10.96 -0.58
CA ILE A 205 0.21 10.59 0.68
C ILE A 205 1.23 11.65 1.11
N ILE A 206 2.02 12.19 0.19
CA ILE A 206 2.93 13.32 0.49
C ILE A 206 2.13 14.50 1.05
N VAL A 207 0.99 14.83 0.44
CA VAL A 207 0.10 15.88 0.96
C VAL A 207 -0.37 15.55 2.38
N LEU A 208 -0.76 14.30 2.67
CA LEU A 208 -1.12 13.90 4.03
C LEU A 208 0.06 13.97 5.01
N MET A 209 1.27 13.59 4.61
CA MET A 209 2.47 13.65 5.46
C MET A 209 2.75 15.07 5.95
N PHE A 210 2.64 16.07 5.06
CA PHE A 210 3.01 17.46 5.40
C PHE A 210 1.83 18.32 5.85
N ALA A 211 0.64 18.09 5.29
CA ALA A 211 -0.55 18.90 5.53
C ALA A 211 -1.64 18.19 6.36
N GLY A 212 -1.45 16.93 6.75
CA GLY A 212 -2.42 16.13 7.51
C GLY A 212 -2.93 16.86 8.75
N HIS A 213 -2.03 17.44 9.55
CA HIS A 213 -2.38 18.24 10.72
C HIS A 213 -3.27 19.45 10.37
N LYS A 214 -2.95 20.19 9.30
CA LYS A 214 -3.73 21.36 8.87
C LYS A 214 -5.11 20.95 8.34
N ILE A 215 -5.17 19.87 7.57
CA ILE A 215 -6.42 19.32 7.02
C ILE A 215 -7.34 18.90 8.16
N ARG A 216 -6.81 18.21 9.18
CA ARG A 216 -7.59 17.79 10.36
C ARG A 216 -8.09 18.96 11.20
N HIS A 217 -7.25 19.99 11.38
CA HIS A 217 -7.65 21.17 12.14
C HIS A 217 -8.67 22.04 11.39
N TYR A 218 -8.57 22.13 10.05
CA TYR A 218 -9.50 22.92 9.23
C TYR A 218 -10.86 22.23 9.11
N PHE A 219 -10.89 20.91 8.97
CA PHE A 219 -12.11 20.10 8.88
C PHE A 219 -12.52 19.49 10.23
N HIS A 220 -12.15 20.13 11.33
CA HIS A 220 -12.44 19.67 12.68
C HIS A 220 -13.94 19.39 12.83
N SER A 221 -14.28 18.11 12.93
CA SER A 221 -15.64 17.62 13.05
C SER A 221 -15.74 16.83 14.36
N SER A 222 -16.92 16.82 14.99
CA SER A 222 -17.16 16.15 16.29
C SER A 222 -16.92 14.62 16.31
N ILE A 223 -16.54 14.07 15.17
CA ILE A 223 -16.17 12.67 14.94
C ILE A 223 -14.67 12.42 15.05
N MET A 224 -13.82 13.45 14.93
CA MET A 224 -12.36 13.31 15.09
C MET A 224 -11.97 13.33 16.56
N SER A 225 -11.13 12.37 16.93
CA SER A 225 -10.43 12.28 18.20
C SER A 225 -9.07 11.69 17.84
N THR A 226 -7.99 12.35 18.27
CA THR A 226 -6.65 12.08 17.76
C THR A 226 -5.71 11.84 18.93
N GLU A 227 -4.77 10.90 18.79
CA GLU A 227 -3.67 10.73 19.76
C GLU A 227 -2.58 11.80 19.64
N GLU A 228 -2.77 12.77 18.74
CA GLU A 228 -1.81 13.84 18.47
C GLU A 228 -1.56 14.67 19.73
N GLY A 229 -0.29 14.94 20.02
CA GLY A 229 0.11 15.69 21.21
C GLY A 229 0.38 14.84 22.45
N THR A 230 0.14 13.52 22.40
CA THR A 230 0.58 12.62 23.46
C THR A 230 2.12 12.62 23.53
N ARG A 231 2.66 12.95 24.72
CA ARG A 231 4.09 12.77 25.00
C ARG A 231 4.34 11.30 25.26
N ILE A 232 4.90 10.60 24.29
CA ILE A 232 5.26 9.18 24.43
C ILE A 232 6.50 9.02 25.36
N ILE A 233 7.21 10.11 25.66
CA ILE A 233 8.36 10.11 26.57
C ILE A 233 8.05 11.01 27.78
N GLY A 234 7.39 10.41 28.77
CA GLY A 234 7.42 10.83 30.16
C GLY A 234 8.53 10.08 30.91
N GLN A 235 9.08 10.68 31.95
CA GLN A 235 10.22 10.24 32.78
C GLN A 235 10.16 8.83 33.44
N GLU A 236 9.23 7.95 33.08
CA GLU A 236 8.99 6.70 33.82
C GLU A 236 9.83 5.48 33.38
N VAL A 237 10.55 5.57 32.26
CA VAL A 237 11.44 4.45 31.84
C VAL A 237 12.66 4.29 32.77
N ASN A 238 12.98 5.30 33.59
CA ASN A 238 14.14 5.23 34.51
C ASN A 238 13.82 4.62 35.89
N ARG A 239 12.60 4.13 36.13
CA ARG A 239 12.23 3.50 37.42
C ARG A 239 12.09 1.98 37.36
N LEU A 240 11.93 1.39 36.18
CA LEU A 240 11.73 -0.07 36.05
C LEU A 240 13.03 -0.87 35.98
N ASP A 241 14.19 -0.21 35.80
CA ASP A 241 15.50 -0.86 35.73
C ASP A 241 16.28 -0.84 37.06
N VAL A 242 15.68 -0.35 38.16
CA VAL A 242 16.33 -0.27 39.49
C VAL A 242 15.72 -1.23 40.53
N GLU A 243 14.57 -1.87 40.23
CA GLU A 243 13.91 -2.81 41.16
C GLU A 243 14.03 -4.28 40.76
N ALA A 244 14.83 -4.61 39.74
CA ALA A 244 15.19 -6.00 39.41
C ALA A 244 16.67 -6.26 39.74
N HIS A 245 16.98 -6.22 41.03
CA HIS A 245 18.12 -6.92 41.61
C HIS A 245 17.71 -8.34 41.99
#